data_AF-A0A4U9D9E2-F1
#
_entry.id   AF-A0A4U9D9E2-F1
#
_cell.length_a   1.000
_cell.length_b   1.000
_cell.length_c   1.000
_cell.angle_alpha   90.00
_cell.angle_beta   90.00
_cell.angle_gamma   90.00
#
_symmetry.space_group_name_H-M   'P 1'
#
loop_
_entity.id
_entity.type
_entity.pdbx_description
1 polymer ?
#
loop_
_entity_poly.entity_id
_entity_poly.type
_entity_poly.pdbx_seq_one_letter_code
_entity_poly.pdbx_strand_id
1 'polypeptide(L)' 'MQIAQELSGYTLGGADMLRRAMGKKKPEEMAKQRGTFEEGAKKNGVDGELAIKIFDLVRNSPVTD' A
#
# COMPACT_ATOMS: atom_id res chain seq x y z
N MET A 1 -7.66 0.31 5.90
CA MET A 1 -6.24 0.19 5.47
C MET A 1 -5.42 -0.88 6.20
N GLN A 2 -6.03 -1.81 6.96
CA GLN A 2 -5.31 -2.87 7.68
C GLN A 2 -4.39 -3.71 6.80
N ILE A 3 -4.75 -3.94 5.53
CA ILE A 3 -3.93 -4.66 4.55
C ILE A 3 -2.49 -4.12 4.47
N ALA A 4 -2.27 -2.80 4.50
CA ALA A 4 -0.92 -2.26 4.44
C ALA A 4 -0.14 -2.45 5.75
N GLN A 5 -0.85 -2.54 6.88
CA GLN A 5 -0.22 -2.82 8.17
C GLN A 5 0.20 -4.29 8.25
N GLU A 6 -0.69 -5.20 7.85
CA GLU A 6 -0.45 -6.64 7.92
C GLU A 6 0.52 -7.12 6.85
N LEU A 7 0.32 -6.74 5.59
CA LEU A 7 1.20 -7.19 4.52
C LEU A 7 2.54 -6.45 4.54
N SER A 8 2.54 -5.13 4.75
CA SER A 8 3.73 -4.31 4.53
C SER A 8 4.29 -3.65 5.78
N GLY A 9 3.77 -3.97 6.97
CA GLY A 9 4.30 -3.45 8.24
C GLY A 9 4.06 -1.96 8.45
N TYR A 10 3.09 -1.36 7.77
CA TYR A 10 2.77 0.05 7.98
C TYR A 10 2.28 0.28 9.42
N THR A 11 2.73 1.38 10.03
CA THR A 11 2.10 1.89 11.25
C THR A 11 0.69 2.40 10.93
N LEU A 12 -0.15 2.57 11.96
CA LEU A 12 -1.50 3.10 11.78
C LEU A 12 -1.48 4.48 11.09
N GLY A 13 -0.54 5.35 11.48
CA GLY A 13 -0.34 6.64 10.83
C GLY A 13 0.18 6.53 9.40
N GLY A 14 1.13 5.63 9.12
CA GLY A 14 1.61 5.39 7.76
C GLY A 14 0.49 4.88 6.84
N ALA A 15 -0.36 3.99 7.35
CA ALA A 15 -1.48 3.42 6.61
C ALA A 15 -2.53 4.49 6.25
N ASP A 16 -2.79 5.46 7.13
CA ASP A 16 -3.65 6.61 6.78
C ASP A 16 -3.00 7.53 5.74
N MET A 17 -1.67 7.75 5.81
CA MET A 17 -0.96 8.49 4.76
C MET A 17 -1.09 7.82 3.39
N LEU A 18 -0.97 6.48 3.34
CA LEU A 18 -1.19 5.71 2.13
C LEU A 18 -2.61 5.92 1.57
N ARG A 19 -3.64 5.84 2.42
CA ARG A 19 -5.05 6.09 2.05
C ARG A 19 -5.23 7.47 1.40
N ARG A 20 -4.65 8.51 2.03
CA ARG A 20 -4.71 9.89 1.53
C ARG A 20 -3.99 10.04 0.19
N ALA A 21 -2.85 9.38 0.01
CA ALA A 21 -2.09 9.39 -1.24
C ALA A 21 -2.90 8.72 -2.38
N MET A 22 -3.52 7.56 -2.09
CA MET A 22 -4.41 6.86 -3.04
C MET A 22 -5.60 7.73 -3.46
N GLY A 23 -6.21 8.48 -2.53
CA GLY A 23 -7.31 9.40 -2.85
C GLY A 23 -6.91 10.59 -3.73
N LYS A 24 -5.70 11.14 -3.53
CA LYS A 24 -5.17 12.26 -4.32
C LYS A 24 -4.70 11.85 -5.73
N LYS A 25 -4.47 10.55 -5.96
CA LYS A 25 -4.05 9.97 -7.26
C LYS A 25 -2.83 10.64 -7.91
N LYS A 26 -1.89 11.18 -7.10
CA LYS A 26 -0.64 11.75 -7.62
C LYS A 26 0.31 10.63 -8.06
N PRO A 27 0.75 10.57 -9.34
CA PRO A 27 1.55 9.45 -9.84
C PRO A 27 2.87 9.22 -9.08
N GLU A 28 3.61 10.30 -8.78
CA GLU A 28 4.90 10.22 -8.09
C GLU A 28 4.77 9.69 -6.66
N GLU A 29 3.77 10.19 -5.91
CA GLU A 29 3.47 9.72 -4.56
C GLU A 29 3.03 8.25 -4.56
N MET A 30 2.22 7.86 -5.55
CA MET A 30 1.77 6.47 -5.69
C MET A 30 2.91 5.53 -6.03
N ALA A 31 3.84 5.93 -6.90
CA ALA A 31 5.02 5.14 -7.21
C ALA A 31 5.91 4.93 -5.97
N LYS A 32 6.10 5.99 -5.16
CA LYS A 32 6.81 5.91 -3.89
C LYS A 32 6.12 4.95 -2.91
N GLN A 33 4.80 5.09 -2.75
CA GLN A 33 4.03 4.21 -1.87
C GLN A 33 4.04 2.75 -2.33
N ARG A 34 4.01 2.50 -3.63
CA ARG A 34 4.10 1.15 -4.20
C ARG A 34 5.43 0.50 -3.84
N GLY A 35 6.54 1.23 -3.95
CA GLY A 35 7.86 0.74 -3.55
C GLY A 35 7.95 0.43 -2.06
N THR A 36 7.46 1.35 -1.21
CA THR A 36 7.42 1.13 0.25
C THR A 36 6.54 -0.07 0.63
N PHE A 37 5.40 -0.26 -0.04
CA PHE A 37 4.52 -1.41 0.17
C PHE A 37 5.20 -2.73 -0.21
N GLU A 38 5.86 -2.77 -1.37
CA GLU A 38 6.59 -3.95 -1.83
C GLU A 38 7.76 -4.32 -0.91
N GLU A 39 8.58 -3.34 -0.51
CA GLU A 39 9.70 -3.57 0.40
C GLU A 39 9.22 -4.04 1.78
N GLY A 40 8.16 -3.43 2.31
CA GLY A 40 7.54 -3.86 3.55
C GLY A 40 7.01 -5.28 3.47
N ALA A 41 6.36 -5.64 2.35
CA ALA A 41 5.86 -6.98 2.11
C ALA A 41 6.97 -8.02 2.05
N LYS A 42 8.05 -7.73 1.31
CA LYS A 42 9.25 -8.58 1.27
C LYS A 42 9.86 -8.80 2.65
N LYS A 43 9.93 -7.76 3.49
CA LYS A 43 10.43 -7.87 4.87
C LYS A 43 9.54 -8.74 5.76
N ASN A 44 8.24 -8.79 5.47
CA ASN A 44 7.28 -9.66 6.16
C ASN A 44 7.20 -11.08 5.57
N GLY A 45 8.08 -11.43 4.62
CA GLY A 45 8.11 -12.75 3.99
C GLY A 45 7.03 -12.95 2.92
N VAL A 46 6.40 -11.87 2.46
CA VAL A 46 5.42 -11.91 1.37
C VAL A 46 6.12 -11.65 0.04
N ASP A 47 5.75 -12.42 -0.98
CA ASP A 47 6.25 -12.22 -2.33
C ASP A 47 5.95 -10.80 -2.87
N GLY A 48 6.96 -10.17 -3.47
CA GLY A 48 6.87 -8.79 -3.94
C GLY A 48 5.90 -8.59 -5.09
N GLU A 49 5.86 -9.53 -6.04
CA GLU A 49 4.94 -9.44 -7.17
C GLU A 49 3.48 -9.62 -6.72
N LEU A 50 3.24 -10.56 -5.81
CA LEU A 50 1.93 -10.75 -5.19
C LEU A 50 1.51 -9.49 -4.41
N ALA A 51 2.41 -8.91 -3.62
CA ALA A 51 2.15 -7.69 -2.87
C ALA A 51 1.76 -6.52 -3.79
N ILE A 52 2.47 -6.36 -4.90
CA ILE A 52 2.15 -5.35 -5.92
C ILE A 52 0.76 -5.57 -6.53
N LYS A 53 0.40 -6.82 -6.86
CA LYS A 53 -0.93 -7.14 -7.38
C LYS A 53 -2.02 -6.76 -6.38
N ILE A 54 -1.81 -7.06 -5.10
CA ILE A 54 -2.73 -6.68 -4.01
C ILE A 54 -2.82 -5.15 -3.89
N PHE A 55 -1.69 -4.45 -3.92
CA PHE A 55 -1.66 -2.98 -3.89
C PHE A 55 -2.51 -2.36 -5.02
N ASP A 56 -2.37 -2.87 -6.24
CA ASP A 56 -3.12 -2.40 -7.40
C ASP A 56 -4.62 -2.68 -7.27
N LEU A 57 -5.02 -3.81 -6.66
CA LEU A 57 -6.42 -4.12 -6.35
C LEU A 57 -6.98 -3.16 -5.30
N VAL A 58 -6.26 -2.93 -4.19
CA VAL A 58 -6.66 -2.00 -3.12
C VAL A 58 -6.83 -0.58 -3.66
N ARG A 59 -5.91 -0.14 -4.55
CA ARG A 59 -5.99 1.18 -5.20
C ARG A 59 -7.24 1.33 -6.07
N ASN A 60 -7.62 0.28 -6.81
CA ASN A 60 -8.68 0.34 -7.81
C ASN A 60 -10.07 0.04 -7.23
N SER A 61 -10.15 -0.51 -6.02
CA SER A 61 -11.39 -0.67 -5.27
C SER A 61 -11.90 0.68 -4.78
N PRO A 62 -13.22 0.92 -4.69
CA PRO A 62 -13.74 2.05 -3.95
C PRO A 62 -13.22 1.94 -2.51
N VAL A 63 -12.39 2.90 -2.10
CA VAL A 63 -11.90 3.00 -0.73
C VAL A 63 -13.10 3.47 0.10
N THR A 64 -13.92 2.53 0.55
CA THR A 64 -14.93 2.80 1.57
C THR A 64 -14.20 2.92 2.91
N ASP A 65 -14.46 4.01 3.62
CA ASP A 65 -13.84 4.35 4.91
C ASP A 65 -13.90 3.22 5.95
#